data_AF-A0AAJ4T3Z0-F1
#
_entry.id   AF-A0AAJ4T3Z0-F1
#
_cell.length_a   1.000
_cell.length_b   1.000
_cell.length_c   1.000
_cell.angle_alpha   90.00
_cell.angle_beta   90.00
_cell.angle_gamma   90.00
#
_symmetry.space_group_name_H-M   'P 1'
#
loop_
_entity.id
_entity.type
_entity.pdbx_description
1 polymer ?
#
loop_
_entity_poly.entity_id
_entity_poly.type
_entity_poly.pdbx_seq_one_letter_code
_entity_poly.pdbx_strand_id
1 'polypeptide(L)'
;MTFEQELGIRCDVNGRPHPLAFLGCRGLNYGQHSVLPLHPFRLSVPETALAGLLDEPFNSFIQTCREDDLLDEESDLPELMQAGYPDITAMLAGHRPLLAEMLYDFMISDLMDAIGRASGYRPLRARYWGDVEAADARAYFTVNEVQKVSFADGQAIFEGQGYYGIYVIWLTHGYRRK
;
A
#
# COMPACT_ATOMS: atom_id res chain seq x y z
N MET A 1 10.10 -5.81 23.33
CA MET A 1 8.98 -4.99 22.84
C MET A 1 8.86 -5.27 21.36
N THR A 2 7.66 -5.56 20.86
CA THR A 2 7.42 -5.75 19.42
C THR A 2 7.22 -4.38 18.77
N PHE A 3 7.77 -4.20 17.58
CA PHE A 3 7.73 -2.95 16.80
C PHE A 3 6.32 -2.33 16.66
N GLU A 4 5.28 -3.18 16.68
CA GLU A 4 3.86 -2.78 16.67
C GLU A 4 3.50 -1.81 17.81
N GLN A 5 4.18 -1.89 18.95
CA GLN A 5 3.96 -0.99 20.09
C GLN A 5 4.70 0.35 19.98
N GLU A 6 5.81 0.43 19.23
CA GLU A 6 6.63 1.65 19.17
C GLU A 6 6.08 2.68 18.19
N LEU A 7 5.52 2.26 17.06
CA LEU A 7 4.91 3.16 16.08
C LEU A 7 3.38 3.24 16.16
N GLY A 8 2.72 2.47 17.02
CA GLY A 8 1.27 2.51 17.19
C GLY A 8 0.45 1.99 15.98
N ILE A 9 1.12 1.40 14.99
CA ILE A 9 0.49 0.85 13.78
C ILE A 9 -0.30 -0.41 14.15
N ARG A 10 -1.52 -0.54 13.63
CA ARG A 10 -2.39 -1.69 13.92
C ARG A 10 -3.09 -2.17 12.66
N CYS A 11 -3.12 -3.49 12.49
CA CYS A 11 -3.94 -4.11 11.47
C CYS A 11 -4.94 -5.07 12.12
N ASP A 12 -6.21 -4.96 11.75
CA ASP A 12 -7.25 -5.90 12.11
C ASP A 12 -7.77 -6.58 10.84
N VAL A 13 -7.90 -7.92 10.87
CA VAL A 13 -8.52 -8.71 9.81
C VAL A 13 -9.72 -9.43 10.39
N ASN A 14 -10.90 -9.25 9.80
CA ASN A 14 -12.18 -9.70 10.38
C ASN A 14 -12.38 -9.24 11.85
N GLY A 15 -11.94 -8.03 12.18
CA GLY A 15 -12.04 -7.47 13.53
C GLY A 15 -11.13 -8.13 14.57
N ARG A 16 -10.09 -8.86 14.14
CA ARG A 16 -9.08 -9.45 15.02
C ARG A 16 -7.69 -8.88 14.70
N PRO A 17 -6.86 -8.57 15.72
CA PRO A 17 -5.52 -8.10 15.49
C PRO A 17 -4.71 -9.08 14.64
N HIS A 18 -4.03 -8.55 13.62
CA HIS A 18 -3.15 -9.29 12.73
C HIS A 18 -1.72 -8.77 12.86
N PRO A 19 -0.71 -9.65 12.99
CA PRO A 19 0.66 -9.19 13.14
C PRO A 19 1.17 -8.51 11.87
N LEU A 20 1.81 -7.34 12.02
CA LEU A 20 2.26 -6.51 10.90
C LEU A 20 3.36 -7.20 10.07
N ALA A 21 4.20 -8.00 10.72
CA ALA A 21 5.27 -8.75 10.07
C ALA A 21 4.78 -9.80 9.05
N PHE A 22 3.49 -10.14 9.06
CA PHE A 22 2.87 -11.10 8.15
C PHE A 22 1.88 -10.46 7.17
N LEU A 23 1.91 -9.14 7.03
CA LEU A 23 1.18 -8.41 6.01
C LEU A 23 1.96 -8.39 4.70
N GLY A 24 1.24 -8.53 3.60
CA GLY A 24 1.74 -8.22 2.27
C GLY A 24 0.73 -7.41 1.48
N CYS A 25 1.20 -6.71 0.46
CA CYS A 25 0.34 -6.15 -0.58
C CYS A 25 0.45 -7.00 -1.85
N ARG A 26 -0.68 -7.21 -2.53
CA ARG A 26 -0.69 -7.65 -3.91
C ARG A 26 -0.30 -6.45 -4.77
N GLY A 27 0.89 -6.46 -5.36
CA GLY A 27 1.34 -5.40 -6.29
C GLY A 27 0.64 -5.48 -7.65
N LEU A 28 -0.70 -5.46 -7.70
CA LEU A 28 -1.47 -5.61 -8.94
C LEU A 28 -2.59 -4.57 -9.03
N ASN A 29 -2.24 -3.38 -9.50
CA ASN A 29 -3.15 -2.33 -9.96
C ASN A 29 -3.84 -2.66 -11.30
N TYR A 30 -4.26 -3.90 -11.54
CA TYR A 30 -4.85 -4.28 -12.84
C TYR A 30 -6.05 -5.21 -12.70
N GLY A 31 -7.21 -4.68 -12.28
CA GLY A 31 -8.56 -5.20 -12.57
C GLY A 31 -8.83 -6.71 -12.35
N GLN A 32 -7.98 -7.42 -11.62
CA GLN A 32 -8.01 -8.87 -11.52
C GLN A 32 -8.71 -9.28 -10.22
N HIS A 33 -9.87 -9.91 -10.35
CA HIS A 33 -10.59 -10.46 -9.21
C HIS A 33 -9.86 -11.66 -8.60
N SER A 34 -9.72 -11.66 -7.27
CA SER A 34 -9.28 -12.85 -6.54
C SER A 34 -10.41 -13.88 -6.48
N VAL A 35 -10.07 -15.15 -6.67
CA VAL A 35 -10.99 -16.28 -6.46
C VAL A 35 -10.93 -16.83 -5.03
N LEU A 36 -10.02 -16.29 -4.21
CA LEU A 36 -9.88 -16.69 -2.81
C LEU A 36 -10.93 -16.00 -1.94
N PRO A 37 -11.32 -16.61 -0.80
CA PRO A 37 -12.17 -15.94 0.18
C PRO A 37 -11.54 -14.63 0.63
N LEU A 38 -12.28 -13.53 0.42
CA LEU A 38 -11.85 -12.20 0.82
C LEU A 38 -12.31 -11.91 2.25
N HIS A 39 -11.43 -11.28 3.01
CA HIS A 39 -11.64 -10.86 4.38
C HIS A 39 -11.46 -9.35 4.48
N PRO A 40 -12.41 -8.63 5.12
CA PRO A 40 -12.21 -7.23 5.43
C PRO A 40 -10.98 -7.04 6.32
N PHE A 41 -10.20 -6.03 6.02
CA PHE A 41 -9.14 -5.54 6.87
C PHE A 41 -9.28 -4.06 7.17
N ARG A 42 -8.67 -3.65 8.27
CA ARG A 42 -8.48 -2.25 8.64
C ARG A 42 -7.04 -2.08 9.10
N LEU A 43 -6.29 -1.24 8.40
CA LEU A 43 -4.95 -0.81 8.80
C LEU A 43 -5.04 0.63 9.31
N SER A 44 -4.58 0.87 10.53
CA SER A 44 -4.45 2.19 11.14
C SER A 44 -2.98 2.52 11.30
N VAL A 45 -2.55 3.62 10.70
CA VAL A 45 -1.16 4.11 10.73
C VAL A 45 -1.17 5.52 11.31
N PRO A 46 -0.43 5.81 12.41
CA PRO A 46 -0.34 7.18 12.90
C PRO A 46 0.25 8.10 11.84
N GLU A 47 -0.26 9.32 11.70
CA GLU A 47 0.20 10.28 10.69
C GLU A 47 1.71 10.57 10.82
N THR A 48 2.22 10.58 12.06
CA THR A 48 3.65 10.73 12.36
C THR A 48 4.50 9.56 11.86
N ALA A 49 3.97 8.34 11.96
CA ALA A 49 4.63 7.15 11.44
C ALA A 49 4.52 7.08 9.91
N LEU A 50 3.38 7.47 9.35
CA LEU A 50 3.14 7.48 7.91
C LEU A 50 4.16 8.35 7.19
N ALA A 51 4.38 9.57 7.67
CA ALA A 51 5.38 10.48 7.09
C ALA A 51 6.77 9.83 7.06
N GLY A 52 7.22 9.24 8.16
CA GLY A 52 8.53 8.58 8.22
C GLY A 52 8.63 7.29 7.39
N LEU A 53 7.53 6.55 7.23
CA LEU A 53 7.51 5.31 6.44
C LEU A 53 7.55 5.58 4.94
N LEU A 54 6.98 6.69 4.49
CA LEU A 54 6.80 7.02 3.08
C LEU A 54 7.66 8.19 2.59
N ASP A 55 8.46 8.84 3.43
CA ASP A 55 9.23 10.04 3.06
C ASP A 55 9.99 9.88 1.74
N GLU A 56 10.86 8.87 1.64
CA GLU A 56 11.62 8.61 0.42
C GLU A 56 10.74 8.25 -0.80
N PRO A 57 9.89 7.19 -0.76
CA PRO A 57 9.11 6.80 -1.94
C PRO A 57 8.14 7.90 -2.37
N PHE A 58 7.57 8.65 -1.43
CA PHE A 58 6.68 9.77 -1.73
C PHE A 58 7.45 10.89 -2.43
N ASN A 59 8.59 11.33 -1.90
CA ASN A 59 9.37 12.40 -2.52
C ASN A 59 9.90 11.98 -3.90
N SER A 60 10.30 10.72 -4.07
CA SER A 60 10.71 10.18 -5.38
C SER A 60 9.56 10.21 -6.39
N PHE A 61 8.34 9.83 -5.97
CA PHE A 61 7.15 9.89 -6.81
C PHE A 61 6.82 11.33 -7.21
N ILE A 62 6.79 12.25 -6.24
CA ILE A 62 6.53 13.68 -6.49
C ILE A 62 7.54 14.25 -7.48
N GLN A 63 8.82 13.93 -7.33
CA GLN A 63 9.86 14.37 -8.25
C GLN A 63 9.61 13.84 -9.67
N THR A 64 9.26 12.56 -9.80
CA THR A 64 8.95 11.95 -11.10
C THR A 64 7.78 12.65 -11.77
N CYS A 65 6.65 12.83 -11.07
CA CYS A 65 5.49 13.55 -11.60
C CYS A 65 5.85 14.97 -12.03
N ARG A 66 6.65 15.69 -11.23
CA ARG A 66 7.06 17.05 -11.56
C ARG A 66 7.95 17.11 -12.80
N GLU A 67 8.82 16.13 -12.99
CA GLU A 67 9.70 16.04 -14.16
C GLU A 67 8.88 15.67 -15.42
N ASP A 68 7.95 14.74 -15.30
CA ASP A 68 7.05 14.33 -16.38
C ASP A 68 6.14 15.49 -16.82
N ASP A 69 5.49 16.20 -15.89
CA ASP A 69 4.64 17.36 -16.17
C ASP A 69 5.40 18.57 -16.78
N LEU A 70 6.74 18.61 -16.65
CA LEU A 70 7.57 19.61 -17.33
C LEU A 70 7.90 19.22 -18.77
N LEU A 71 7.89 17.92 -19.08
CA LEU A 71 8.18 17.36 -20.39
C LEU A 71 6.93 17.27 -21.25
N ASP A 72 5.83 16.82 -20.65
CA ASP A 72 4.53 16.68 -21.27
C ASP A 72 3.67 17.88 -20.83
N GLU A 73 3.13 18.68 -21.76
CA GLU A 73 2.31 19.87 -21.46
C GLU A 73 0.95 19.54 -20.78
N GLU A 74 0.80 18.33 -20.24
CA GLU A 74 -0.38 17.77 -19.59
C GLU A 74 0.04 16.99 -18.34
N SER A 75 -0.69 17.19 -17.23
CA SER A 75 -0.43 16.53 -15.94
C SER A 75 -1.43 15.41 -15.71
N ASP A 76 -0.93 14.21 -15.40
CA ASP A 76 -1.76 13.06 -15.01
C ASP A 76 -2.39 13.24 -13.61
N LEU A 77 -1.83 14.15 -12.79
CA LEU A 77 -2.35 14.52 -11.47
C LEU A 77 -2.49 16.05 -11.34
N PRO A 78 -3.46 16.68 -12.04
CA PRO A 78 -3.61 18.14 -12.06
C PRO A 78 -3.75 18.76 -10.67
N GLU A 79 -4.42 18.09 -9.75
CA GLU A 79 -4.60 18.53 -8.37
C GLU A 79 -3.27 18.57 -7.60
N LEU A 80 -2.35 17.65 -7.89
CA LEU A 80 -1.01 17.62 -7.29
C LEU A 80 -0.14 18.77 -7.82
N MET A 81 -0.20 19.02 -9.13
CA MET A 81 0.45 20.17 -9.74
C MET A 81 -0.09 21.49 -9.16
N GLN A 82 -1.41 21.63 -9.03
CA GLN A 82 -2.05 22.82 -8.45
C GLN A 82 -1.69 23.02 -6.97
N ALA A 83 -1.48 21.94 -6.22
CA ALA A 83 -0.99 21.99 -4.85
C ALA A 83 0.50 22.38 -4.74
N GLY A 84 1.23 22.37 -5.87
CA GLY A 84 2.63 22.77 -5.93
C GLY A 84 3.60 21.67 -5.50
N TYR A 85 3.23 20.39 -5.68
CA TYR A 85 4.07 19.24 -5.33
C TYR A 85 4.53 19.21 -3.86
N PRO A 86 3.60 19.34 -2.89
CA PRO A 86 3.93 19.30 -1.47
C PRO A 86 4.50 17.94 -1.05
N ASP A 87 5.43 17.95 -0.10
CA ASP A 87 5.88 16.73 0.57
C ASP A 87 4.77 16.11 1.44
N ILE A 88 5.00 14.90 1.95
CA ILE A 88 3.99 14.18 2.75
C ILE A 88 3.58 14.93 4.03
N THR A 89 4.47 15.73 4.61
CA THR A 89 4.18 16.50 5.84
C THR A 89 3.24 17.65 5.52
N ALA A 90 3.52 18.40 4.45
CA ALA A 90 2.65 19.45 3.94
C ALA A 90 1.29 18.88 3.48
N MET A 91 1.29 17.69 2.86
CA MET A 91 0.07 16.98 2.47
C MET A 91 -0.80 16.63 3.67
N LEU A 92 -0.22 16.10 4.75
CA LEU A 92 -0.93 15.79 5.99
C LEU A 92 -1.54 17.05 6.64
N ALA A 93 -0.87 18.20 6.52
CA ALA A 93 -1.32 19.45 7.12
C ALA A 93 -2.40 20.17 6.31
N GLY A 94 -2.38 20.11 4.97
CA GLY A 94 -3.21 20.95 4.12
C GLY A 94 -4.01 20.25 3.02
N HIS A 95 -3.68 19.00 2.67
CA HIS A 95 -4.16 18.35 1.44
C HIS A 95 -4.59 16.90 1.66
N ARG A 96 -5.17 16.59 2.83
CA ARG A 96 -5.58 15.23 3.22
C ARG A 96 -6.45 14.48 2.19
N PRO A 97 -7.45 15.10 1.53
CA PRO A 97 -8.23 14.40 0.51
C PRO A 97 -7.36 13.92 -0.66
N LEU A 98 -6.52 14.79 -1.20
CA LEU A 98 -5.57 14.45 -2.27
C LEU A 98 -4.58 13.38 -1.80
N LEU A 99 -4.08 13.50 -0.57
CA LEU A 99 -3.18 12.50 0.00
C LEU A 99 -3.88 11.12 0.11
N ALA A 100 -5.17 11.08 0.47
CA ALA A 100 -5.91 9.83 0.54
C ALA A 100 -5.99 9.12 -0.82
N GLU A 101 -6.25 9.88 -1.90
CA GLU A 101 -6.27 9.38 -3.28
C GLU A 101 -4.88 8.88 -3.69
N MET A 102 -3.83 9.65 -3.44
CA MET A 102 -2.47 9.24 -3.75
C MET A 102 -2.02 7.98 -2.99
N LEU A 103 -2.40 7.89 -1.71
CA LEU A 103 -2.12 6.72 -0.89
C LEU A 103 -2.85 5.47 -1.41
N TYR A 104 -4.06 5.65 -1.92
CA TYR A 104 -4.90 4.61 -2.49
C TYR A 104 -4.33 4.10 -3.82
N ASP A 105 -4.02 5.00 -4.75
CA ASP A 105 -3.64 4.62 -6.13
C ASP A 105 -2.17 4.24 -6.28
N PHE A 106 -1.27 4.91 -5.54
CA PHE A 106 0.16 4.84 -5.81
C PHE A 106 0.99 4.28 -4.66
N MET A 107 0.66 4.62 -3.40
CA MET A 107 1.59 4.38 -2.28
C MET A 107 1.31 3.14 -1.44
N ILE A 108 0.19 2.44 -1.67
CA ILE A 108 -0.20 1.32 -0.79
C ILE A 108 0.84 0.20 -0.77
N SER A 109 1.46 -0.10 -1.90
CA SER A 109 2.50 -1.15 -1.99
C SER A 109 3.75 -0.74 -1.21
N ASP A 110 4.23 0.49 -1.42
CA ASP A 110 5.39 1.04 -0.70
C ASP A 110 5.15 1.11 0.81
N LEU A 111 3.94 1.50 1.22
CA LEU A 111 3.55 1.54 2.63
C LEU A 111 3.63 0.14 3.28
N MET A 112 3.08 -0.88 2.61
CA MET A 112 3.11 -2.25 3.12
C MET A 112 4.53 -2.79 3.20
N ASP A 113 5.37 -2.50 2.21
CA ASP A 113 6.77 -2.87 2.22
C ASP A 113 7.55 -2.15 3.32
N ALA A 114 7.28 -0.86 3.56
CA ALA A 114 7.88 -0.09 4.64
C ALA A 114 7.47 -0.62 6.03
N ILE A 115 6.18 -0.92 6.23
CA ILE A 115 5.66 -1.53 7.46
C ILE A 115 6.31 -2.89 7.69
N GLY A 116 6.44 -3.72 6.65
CA GLY A 116 7.13 -5.00 6.71
C GLY A 116 8.57 -4.81 7.17
N ARG A 117 9.35 -3.96 6.48
CA ARG A 117 10.75 -3.67 6.82
C ARG A 117 10.92 -3.25 8.27
N ALA A 118 10.09 -2.31 8.69
CA ALA A 118 10.18 -1.72 10.00
C ALA A 118 9.75 -2.71 11.11
N SER A 119 8.83 -3.65 10.80
CA SER A 119 8.46 -4.78 11.67
C SER A 119 9.57 -5.85 11.84
N GLY A 120 10.78 -5.59 11.33
CA GLY A 120 11.94 -6.48 11.43
C GLY A 120 12.04 -7.48 10.28
N TYR A 121 11.26 -7.33 9.21
CA TYR A 121 11.34 -8.21 8.05
C TYR A 121 12.36 -7.69 7.02
N ARG A 122 13.17 -8.60 6.46
CA ARG A 122 13.91 -8.36 5.23
C ARG A 122 13.51 -9.48 4.26
N PRO A 123 12.94 -9.17 3.08
CA PRO A 123 12.77 -10.18 2.05
C PRO A 123 14.11 -10.85 1.77
N LEU A 124 14.15 -12.19 1.72
CA LEU A 124 15.34 -12.91 1.28
C LEU A 124 15.67 -12.62 -0.20
N ARG A 125 14.67 -12.19 -0.98
CA ARG A 125 14.79 -11.75 -2.38
C ARG A 125 13.84 -10.58 -2.64
N ALA A 126 14.26 -9.64 -3.50
CA ALA A 126 13.37 -8.60 -4.01
C ALA A 126 12.19 -9.25 -4.75
N ARG A 127 10.97 -8.77 -4.51
CA ARG A 127 9.80 -9.24 -5.25
C ARG A 127 9.92 -8.77 -6.69
N TYR A 128 10.00 -9.70 -7.64
CA TYR A 128 9.89 -9.38 -9.06
C TYR A 128 8.45 -9.60 -9.51
N TRP A 129 7.88 -8.65 -10.26
CA TRP A 129 6.53 -8.77 -10.81
C TRP A 129 6.43 -10.06 -11.63
N GLY A 130 5.48 -10.95 -11.25
CA GLY A 130 5.26 -12.22 -11.94
C GLY A 130 6.18 -13.38 -11.56
N ASP A 131 7.15 -13.19 -10.65
CA ASP A 131 7.99 -14.29 -10.16
C ASP A 131 7.33 -14.98 -8.95
N VAL A 132 6.63 -16.07 -9.26
CA VAL A 132 5.91 -16.91 -8.29
C VAL A 132 6.88 -17.67 -7.36
N GLU A 133 8.13 -17.89 -7.79
CA GLU A 133 9.14 -18.65 -7.02
C GLU A 133 9.93 -17.74 -6.06
N ALA A 134 10.02 -16.43 -6.34
CA ALA A 134 10.61 -15.43 -5.45
C ALA A 134 9.63 -14.89 -4.38
N ALA A 135 8.37 -15.27 -4.43
CA ALA A 135 7.36 -14.88 -3.47
C ALA A 135 7.63 -15.56 -2.10
N ASP A 136 8.29 -14.82 -1.19
CA ASP A 136 8.57 -15.30 0.17
C ASP A 136 7.24 -15.72 0.84
N ALA A 137 7.13 -17.00 1.20
CA ALA A 137 5.93 -17.73 1.61
C ALA A 137 5.37 -17.30 2.98
N ARG A 138 5.48 -16.02 3.32
CA ARG A 138 5.26 -15.46 4.67
C ARG A 138 4.15 -14.43 4.80
N ALA A 139 3.67 -13.84 3.70
CA ALA A 139 2.47 -13.00 3.79
C ALA A 139 1.29 -13.93 4.11
N TYR A 140 0.98 -14.06 5.41
CA TYR A 140 -0.15 -14.87 5.85
C TYR A 140 -1.45 -14.21 5.40
N PHE A 141 -1.49 -12.87 5.45
CA PHE A 141 -2.55 -12.06 4.90
C PHE A 141 -2.03 -11.11 3.82
N THR A 142 -2.64 -11.16 2.64
CA THR A 142 -2.29 -10.29 1.52
C THR A 142 -3.44 -9.33 1.25
N VAL A 143 -3.18 -8.02 1.37
CA VAL A 143 -4.09 -6.97 0.91
C VAL A 143 -4.30 -7.13 -0.58
N ASN A 144 -5.55 -7.34 -0.96
CA ASN A 144 -5.96 -7.50 -2.36
C ASN A 144 -6.42 -6.19 -2.96
N GLU A 145 -7.15 -5.41 -2.19
CA GLU A 145 -7.74 -4.14 -2.62
C GLU A 145 -7.93 -3.26 -1.37
N VAL A 146 -7.40 -2.04 -1.42
CA VAL A 146 -7.89 -0.97 -0.54
C VAL A 146 -9.16 -0.43 -1.19
N GLN A 147 -10.18 -0.15 -0.39
CA GLN A 147 -11.46 0.38 -0.87
C GLN A 147 -11.67 1.80 -0.37
N LYS A 148 -10.99 2.19 0.72
CA LYS A 148 -11.10 3.52 1.30
C LYS A 148 -9.85 3.87 2.08
N VAL A 149 -9.41 5.11 1.89
CA VAL A 149 -8.42 5.77 2.73
C VAL A 149 -9.07 6.98 3.39
N SER A 150 -8.86 7.15 4.69
CA SER A 150 -9.40 8.28 5.44
C SER A 150 -8.47 8.71 6.56
N PHE A 151 -8.62 9.95 7.02
CA PHE A 151 -7.86 10.50 8.13
C PHE A 151 -8.78 10.79 9.30
N ALA A 152 -8.50 10.22 10.47
CA ALA A 152 -9.24 10.48 11.70
C ALA A 152 -8.34 10.29 12.92
N ASP A 153 -8.50 11.15 13.93
CA ASP A 153 -7.82 11.02 15.23
C ASP A 153 -6.29 10.88 15.14
N GLY A 154 -5.66 11.60 14.19
CA GLY A 154 -4.22 11.53 13.95
C GLY A 154 -3.74 10.23 13.32
N GLN A 155 -4.64 9.48 12.69
CA GLN A 155 -4.37 8.23 11.98
C GLN A 155 -4.78 8.35 10.50
N ALA A 156 -3.97 7.78 9.62
CA ALA A 156 -4.41 7.33 8.31
C ALA A 156 -5.00 5.92 8.45
N ILE A 157 -6.23 5.76 7.98
CA ILE A 157 -7.01 4.53 8.08
C ILE A 157 -7.27 4.00 6.67
N PHE A 158 -6.83 2.77 6.44
CA PHE A 158 -7.01 2.04 5.19
C PHE A 158 -7.98 0.90 5.45
N GLU A 159 -9.08 0.87 4.72
CA GLU A 159 -10.11 -0.16 4.79
C GLU A 159 -10.20 -0.85 3.44
N GLY A 160 -10.35 -2.17 3.43
CA GLY A 160 -10.46 -2.91 2.18
C GLY A 160 -10.56 -4.40 2.41
N GLN A 161 -10.14 -5.16 1.42
CA GLN A 161 -10.21 -6.62 1.42
C GLN A 161 -8.86 -7.25 1.09
N GLY A 162 -8.61 -8.40 1.70
CA GLY A 162 -7.44 -9.24 1.42
C GLY A 162 -7.77 -10.71 1.61
N TYR A 163 -6.80 -11.58 1.43
CA TYR A 163 -7.00 -13.03 1.58
C TYR A 163 -5.86 -13.68 2.35
N TYR A 164 -6.16 -14.83 2.94
CA TYR A 164 -5.15 -15.73 3.48
C TYR A 164 -4.77 -16.75 2.41
N GLY A 165 -3.47 -16.91 2.10
CA GLY A 165 -3.03 -17.89 1.12
C GLY A 165 -1.51 -17.95 0.96
N ILE A 166 -0.98 -19.18 0.93
CA ILE A 166 0.37 -19.46 0.42
C ILE A 166 0.26 -19.36 -1.11
N TYR A 167 1.14 -18.59 -1.74
CA TYR A 167 1.17 -18.34 -3.20
C TYR A 167 0.90 -19.62 -4.02
N VAL A 168 -0.33 -19.80 -4.47
CA VAL A 168 -0.64 -20.57 -5.68
C VAL A 168 -1.61 -19.71 -6.46
N ILE A 169 -1.06 -18.76 -7.22
CA ILE A 169 -1.84 -18.06 -8.23
C ILE A 169 -2.15 -19.09 -9.32
N TRP A 170 -3.28 -19.79 -9.19
CA TRP A 170 -3.94 -20.35 -10.37
C TRP A 170 -4.50 -19.17 -11.15
N LEU A 171 -3.67 -18.58 -12.02
CA LEU A 171 -4.16 -17.86 -13.18
C LEU A 171 -4.85 -18.91 -14.04
N THR A 172 -6.14 -19.18 -13.80
CA THR A 172 -6.98 -19.78 -14.84
C THR A 172 -7.10 -18.74 -15.94
N HIS A 173 -6.08 -18.71 -16.81
CA HIS A 173 -6.22 -18.19 -18.14
C HIS A 173 -7.50 -18.79 -18.70
N GLY A 174 -8.37 -17.94 -19.25
CA GLY A 174 -9.56 -18.37 -19.97
C GLY A 174 -9.18 -19.31 -21.11
N TYR A 175 -9.10 -20.61 -20.82
CA TYR A 175 -8.95 -21.65 -21.81
C TYR A 175 -10.35 -21.95 -22.35
N ARG A 176 -10.89 -21.05 -23.19
CA ARG A 176 -11.92 -21.45 -24.15
C ARG A 176 -11.23 -22.24 -25.25
N ARG A 177 -11.11 -23.56 -25.04
CA ARG A 177 -10.91 -24.50 -26.15
C ARG A 177 -12.18 -24.46 -27.01
N LYS A 178 -12.08 -23.89 -28.21
CA LYS A 178 -12.89 -24.33 -29.35
C LYS A 178 -12.10 -25.41 -30.07
#